data_AF-A0A350C2P3-F1
#
_entry.id   AF-A0A350C2P3-F1
#
_cell.length_a   1.000
_cell.length_b   1.000
_cell.length_c   1.000
_cell.angle_alpha   90.00
_cell.angle_beta   90.00
_cell.angle_gamma   90.00
#
_symmetry.space_group_name_H-M   'P 1'
#
loop_
_entity.id
_entity.type
_entity.pdbx_description
1 polymer ?
#
loop_
_entity_poly.entity_id
_entity_poly.type
_entity_poly.pdbx_seq_one_letter_code
_entity_poly.pdbx_strand_id
1 'polypeptide(L)'
;MKKLLTLVLFLGMALGVSAQLVNQGGTITIQSGATLVVESDITNTTGSIVNNGIIEVKGDITSEAAASFTSAVDSKLKFSGTTPSTVNFMASTILSDVEMAKTAEDLTLASDLDIDGDLTFTEDDNQIILGANNLVLSATSAADNVAVTNSFIVTDGAGVVTKEGLSTAFEFPVGAAIDSQNDIILTEGGTVDDISVRVLIDAYDAPVTQTDAMVDDVVSATWEITEAVIGGSDLIAAPSWAAADETTTFDNTDAAVFQFNGTYYTALATTGAATTIDGISSVTNVGLVLDDTDYIIIGDSGLLRAFLAAKIILQGPYQASQDLMRDQLRTKSLIPLEEPYSDMPAFTHVSGGGGETVDALEDFDYVADGDDIVDWVFLEIRDSADAVVSTRSALLQRDGDIIDIDGSNSAVSFEGITLDDYTIVVRHRNHLGVKSSGIVSMSPGTTAVYDFTSAVNQAVGDQQFEVESGVWGIYAGNANGDSSASTAHKRIKIFGTPTSNDLTAILEVLNFDTGAIENDVYVPEDITMDGRVKIFGTPTTNDLTRVLEALGFDTGLQIIRAF
;
A
#
# COMPACT_ATOMS: atom_id res chain seq x y z
N MET A 1 28.11 16.77 -88.38
CA MET A 1 29.14 16.48 -87.36
C MET A 1 28.57 16.85 -86.00
N LYS A 2 28.35 15.84 -85.14
CA LYS A 2 28.92 15.70 -83.78
C LYS A 2 28.18 16.54 -82.73
N LYS A 3 27.35 15.97 -81.84
CA LYS A 3 27.55 14.94 -80.79
C LYS A 3 27.65 15.61 -79.40
N LEU A 4 27.09 14.90 -78.41
CA LEU A 4 27.11 15.07 -76.94
C LEU A 4 26.11 16.08 -76.38
N LEU A 5 25.00 15.69 -75.72
CA LEU A 5 24.78 14.75 -74.60
C LEU A 5 25.28 15.28 -73.25
N THR A 6 24.34 15.77 -72.44
CA THR A 6 24.32 15.69 -70.96
C THR A 6 22.85 15.88 -70.57
N LEU A 7 21.96 14.88 -70.64
CA LEU A 7 21.76 13.82 -69.65
C LEU A 7 22.30 14.18 -68.25
N VAL A 8 21.75 15.24 -67.67
CA VAL A 8 21.83 15.48 -66.23
C VAL A 8 20.70 14.67 -65.57
N LEU A 9 21.05 13.46 -65.18
CA LEU A 9 20.71 12.88 -63.88
C LEU A 9 19.23 12.97 -63.42
N PHE A 10 18.34 12.20 -64.06
CA PHE A 10 17.20 11.58 -63.34
C PHE A 10 17.70 10.28 -62.66
N LEU A 11 18.76 10.40 -61.87
CA LEU A 11 19.36 9.31 -61.08
C LEU A 11 19.59 9.79 -59.64
N GLY A 12 18.59 10.50 -59.10
CA GLY A 12 18.71 11.16 -57.81
C GLY A 12 17.45 11.19 -56.96
N MET A 13 16.35 10.53 -57.37
CA MET A 13 15.14 10.36 -56.56
C MET A 13 14.40 9.10 -57.04
N ALA A 14 14.86 7.92 -56.64
CA ALA A 14 13.92 6.82 -56.44
C ALA A 14 13.17 7.17 -55.14
N LEU A 15 12.21 8.09 -55.23
CA LEU A 15 11.21 8.24 -54.18
C LEU A 15 10.47 6.90 -54.16
N GLY A 16 10.57 6.17 -53.05
CA GLY A 16 9.81 4.96 -52.84
C GLY A 16 8.33 5.31 -52.96
N VAL A 17 7.71 4.95 -54.08
CA VAL A 17 6.26 5.05 -54.23
C VAL A 17 5.74 3.72 -53.71
N SER A 18 5.42 3.67 -52.42
CA SER A 18 4.77 2.49 -51.83
C SER A 18 3.29 2.48 -52.23
N ALA A 19 2.75 1.29 -52.53
CA ALA A 19 1.36 1.17 -52.95
C ALA A 19 0.41 1.33 -51.74
N GLN A 20 -0.35 2.42 -51.71
CA GLN A 20 -1.45 2.66 -50.75
C GLN A 20 -2.79 2.18 -51.30
N LEU A 21 -3.71 1.81 -50.40
CA LEU A 21 -5.11 1.52 -50.73
C LEU A 21 -5.99 2.69 -50.28
N VAL A 22 -6.67 3.34 -51.22
CA VAL A 22 -7.62 4.42 -50.90
C VAL A 22 -9.01 4.05 -51.38
N ASN A 23 -9.95 3.91 -50.45
CA ASN A 23 -11.37 3.72 -50.71
C ASN A 23 -12.16 5.00 -50.39
N GLN A 24 -12.59 5.70 -51.45
CA GLN A 24 -13.40 6.92 -51.36
C GLN A 24 -14.87 6.70 -51.79
N GLY A 25 -15.31 5.44 -51.78
CA GLY A 25 -16.70 5.05 -52.06
C GLY A 25 -16.81 3.66 -52.66
N GLY A 26 -17.82 2.89 -52.22
CA GLY A 26 -18.06 1.52 -52.64
C GLY A 26 -17.55 0.46 -51.66
N THR A 27 -17.84 -0.81 -51.95
CA THR A 27 -17.45 -1.96 -51.10
C THR A 27 -16.27 -2.70 -51.71
N ILE A 28 -15.22 -2.89 -50.93
CA ILE A 28 -14.09 -3.76 -51.21
C ILE A 28 -14.25 -4.99 -50.33
N THR A 29 -14.32 -6.18 -50.92
CA THR A 29 -14.42 -7.44 -50.16
C THR A 29 -13.21 -8.31 -50.44
N ILE A 30 -12.47 -8.64 -49.39
CA ILE A 30 -11.42 -9.65 -49.41
C ILE A 30 -12.12 -10.97 -49.10
N GLN A 31 -12.17 -11.88 -50.08
CA GLN A 31 -12.88 -13.16 -49.93
C GLN A 31 -12.08 -14.14 -49.07
N SER A 32 -12.76 -15.13 -48.50
CA SER A 32 -12.10 -16.22 -47.77
C SER A 32 -11.04 -16.92 -48.64
N GLY A 33 -9.87 -17.14 -48.05
CA GLY A 33 -8.68 -17.67 -48.72
C GLY A 33 -7.92 -16.67 -49.60
N ALA A 34 -8.35 -15.42 -49.70
CA ALA A 34 -7.61 -14.36 -50.38
C ALA A 34 -6.74 -13.57 -49.40
N THR A 35 -5.60 -13.08 -49.89
CA THR A 35 -4.72 -12.15 -49.18
C THR A 35 -4.61 -10.86 -49.97
N LEU A 36 -4.86 -9.73 -49.30
CA LEU A 36 -4.60 -8.39 -49.79
C LEU A 36 -3.39 -7.83 -49.04
N VAL A 37 -2.31 -7.54 -49.76
CA VAL A 37 -1.11 -6.89 -49.18
C VAL A 37 -1.07 -5.43 -49.62
N VAL A 38 -0.94 -4.51 -48.66
CA VAL A 38 -0.84 -3.07 -48.87
C VAL A 38 0.53 -2.62 -48.35
N GLU A 39 1.39 -2.13 -49.25
CA GLU A 39 2.78 -1.77 -48.92
C GLU A 39 2.92 -0.43 -48.19
N SER A 40 1.84 0.33 -48.08
CA SER A 40 1.72 1.61 -47.36
C SER A 40 0.39 1.63 -46.61
N ASP A 41 -0.37 2.71 -46.74
CA ASP A 41 -1.52 2.99 -45.90
C ASP A 41 -2.82 2.46 -46.51
N ILE A 42 -3.77 2.13 -45.64
CA ILE A 42 -5.18 1.91 -45.98
C ILE A 42 -5.97 3.12 -45.51
N THR A 43 -6.54 3.88 -46.45
CA THR A 43 -7.46 4.98 -46.15
C THR A 43 -8.85 4.66 -46.68
N ASN A 44 -9.84 4.55 -45.79
CA ASN A 44 -11.23 4.32 -46.13
C ASN A 44 -12.12 5.46 -45.63
N THR A 45 -12.42 6.43 -46.49
CA THR A 45 -13.11 7.67 -46.09
C THR A 45 -14.63 7.53 -46.08
N THR A 46 -15.20 6.87 -47.09
CA THR A 46 -16.67 6.80 -47.29
C THR A 46 -17.16 5.46 -47.85
N GLY A 47 -16.26 4.51 -48.12
CA GLY A 47 -16.60 3.18 -48.60
C GLY A 47 -16.69 2.15 -47.47
N SER A 48 -16.78 0.87 -47.82
CA SER A 48 -16.71 -0.26 -46.88
C SER A 48 -15.62 -1.24 -47.30
N ILE A 49 -14.85 -1.75 -46.34
CA ILE A 49 -13.90 -2.84 -46.46
C ILE A 49 -14.46 -4.02 -45.65
N VAL A 50 -14.68 -5.14 -46.33
CA VAL A 50 -15.18 -6.39 -45.74
C VAL A 50 -14.05 -7.41 -45.84
N ASN A 51 -13.44 -7.72 -44.70
CA ASN A 51 -12.37 -8.69 -44.59
C ASN A 51 -12.93 -10.07 -44.24
N ASN A 52 -12.97 -10.97 -45.22
CA ASN A 52 -13.27 -12.39 -44.98
C ASN A 52 -12.02 -13.27 -45.15
N GLY A 53 -10.86 -12.69 -45.42
CA GLY A 53 -9.61 -13.38 -45.70
C GLY A 53 -8.47 -12.77 -44.88
N ILE A 54 -7.37 -12.43 -45.52
CA ILE A 54 -6.21 -11.78 -44.88
C ILE A 54 -6.00 -10.39 -45.48
N ILE A 55 -5.91 -9.38 -44.65
CA ILE A 55 -5.36 -8.07 -45.01
C ILE A 55 -4.01 -7.93 -44.32
N GLU A 56 -2.95 -7.75 -45.09
CA GLU A 56 -1.62 -7.38 -44.59
C GLU A 56 -1.37 -5.91 -44.94
N VAL A 57 -1.06 -5.09 -43.94
CA VAL A 57 -0.74 -3.67 -44.10
C VAL A 57 0.63 -3.37 -43.52
N LYS A 58 1.39 -2.47 -44.16
CA LYS A 58 2.70 -2.03 -43.68
C LYS A 58 2.70 -0.62 -43.09
N GLY A 59 1.83 0.24 -43.58
CA GLY A 59 1.64 1.61 -43.09
C GLY A 59 0.38 1.75 -42.24
N ASP A 60 -0.19 2.94 -42.25
CA ASP A 60 -1.32 3.30 -41.38
C ASP A 60 -2.64 2.70 -41.85
N ILE A 61 -3.59 2.52 -40.94
CA ILE A 61 -5.00 2.33 -41.26
C ILE A 61 -5.79 3.52 -40.76
N THR A 62 -6.60 4.12 -41.63
CA THR A 62 -7.58 5.13 -41.26
C THR A 62 -8.91 4.79 -41.90
N SER A 63 -9.93 4.48 -41.10
CA SER A 63 -11.28 4.19 -41.55
C SER A 63 -12.28 5.16 -40.92
N GLU A 64 -12.63 6.19 -41.69
CA GLU A 64 -13.39 7.35 -41.19
C GLU A 64 -14.92 7.16 -41.20
N ALA A 65 -15.41 6.13 -41.90
CA ALA A 65 -16.84 5.85 -41.98
C ALA A 65 -17.30 4.88 -40.88
N ALA A 66 -18.43 5.17 -40.23
CA ALA A 66 -19.00 4.25 -39.23
C ALA A 66 -19.38 2.90 -39.86
N ALA A 67 -19.06 1.79 -39.18
CA ALA A 67 -19.29 0.41 -39.64
C ALA A 67 -18.70 0.10 -41.03
N SER A 68 -17.60 0.76 -41.38
CA SER A 68 -17.02 0.67 -42.71
C SER A 68 -15.92 -0.37 -42.83
N PHE A 69 -15.33 -0.82 -41.73
CA PHE A 69 -14.40 -1.95 -41.72
C PHE A 69 -15.06 -3.09 -40.95
N THR A 70 -15.10 -4.28 -41.55
CA THR A 70 -15.70 -5.47 -40.91
C THR A 70 -14.79 -6.66 -41.10
N SER A 71 -14.65 -7.48 -40.06
CA SER A 71 -13.94 -8.76 -40.09
C SER A 71 -14.96 -9.89 -39.96
N ALA A 72 -14.86 -10.91 -40.80
CA ALA A 72 -15.56 -12.16 -40.58
C ALA A 72 -14.78 -13.04 -39.60
N VAL A 73 -15.46 -14.04 -39.02
CA VAL A 73 -14.81 -15.12 -38.27
C VAL A 73 -13.70 -15.76 -39.11
N ASP A 74 -12.57 -16.08 -38.48
CA ASP A 74 -11.35 -16.64 -39.08
C ASP A 74 -10.65 -15.71 -40.10
N SER A 75 -11.04 -14.44 -40.17
CA SER A 75 -10.32 -13.43 -40.98
C SER A 75 -9.21 -12.80 -40.16
N LYS A 76 -8.18 -12.29 -40.85
CA LYS A 76 -6.99 -11.75 -40.19
C LYS A 76 -6.64 -10.36 -40.68
N LEU A 77 -6.28 -9.49 -39.75
CA LEU A 77 -5.56 -8.24 -40.02
C LEU A 77 -4.12 -8.36 -39.53
N LYS A 78 -3.16 -8.32 -40.45
CA LYS A 78 -1.73 -8.43 -40.17
C LYS A 78 -1.04 -7.08 -40.33
N PHE A 79 -0.40 -6.61 -39.27
CA PHE A 79 0.48 -5.44 -39.31
C PHE A 79 1.92 -5.92 -39.50
N SER A 80 2.61 -5.41 -40.52
CA SER A 80 3.97 -5.83 -40.84
C SER A 80 4.84 -4.66 -41.28
N GLY A 81 6.08 -4.95 -41.69
CA GLY A 81 7.01 -3.96 -42.22
C GLY A 81 7.97 -3.41 -41.17
N THR A 82 8.76 -2.43 -41.60
CA THR A 82 9.90 -1.85 -40.86
C THR A 82 9.69 -0.35 -40.62
N THR A 83 8.44 0.05 -40.44
CA THR A 83 8.07 1.42 -40.08
C THR A 83 6.96 1.37 -39.04
N PRO A 84 6.89 2.34 -38.12
CA PRO A 84 5.74 2.49 -37.22
C PRO A 84 4.46 2.66 -38.04
N SER A 85 3.32 2.26 -37.47
CA SER A 85 2.02 2.59 -38.06
C SER A 85 1.01 2.98 -36.99
N THR A 86 -0.02 3.71 -37.41
CA THR A 86 -1.18 4.05 -36.60
C THR A 86 -2.43 3.36 -37.12
N VAL A 87 -3.29 2.89 -36.22
CA VAL A 87 -4.64 2.40 -36.55
C VAL A 87 -5.70 3.32 -35.98
N ASN A 88 -6.61 3.77 -36.85
CA ASN A 88 -7.74 4.62 -36.49
C ASN A 88 -9.02 4.09 -37.16
N PHE A 89 -9.94 3.59 -36.35
CA PHE A 89 -11.30 3.25 -36.74
C PHE A 89 -12.26 4.23 -36.06
N MET A 90 -12.98 5.06 -36.83
CA MET A 90 -13.90 6.08 -36.28
C MET A 90 -15.12 5.52 -35.52
N ALA A 91 -15.32 4.21 -35.54
CA ALA A 91 -16.26 3.49 -34.69
C ALA A 91 -15.56 2.23 -34.17
N SER A 92 -15.90 1.77 -32.96
CA SER A 92 -15.41 0.50 -32.43
C SER A 92 -15.63 -0.58 -33.51
N THR A 93 -14.51 -1.13 -33.94
CA THR A 93 -14.42 -2.11 -35.02
C THR A 93 -13.94 -3.38 -34.38
N ILE A 94 -14.79 -4.40 -34.45
CA ILE A 94 -14.47 -5.74 -33.97
C ILE A 94 -13.70 -6.45 -35.08
N LEU A 95 -12.44 -6.74 -34.81
CA LEU A 95 -11.59 -7.59 -35.63
C LEU A 95 -11.73 -9.05 -35.20
N SER A 96 -11.45 -9.98 -36.12
CA SER A 96 -11.34 -11.40 -35.76
C SER A 96 -9.91 -11.63 -35.28
N ASP A 97 -8.99 -12.09 -36.11
CA ASP A 97 -7.59 -12.26 -35.70
C ASP A 97 -6.76 -11.02 -36.04
N VAL A 98 -5.85 -10.66 -35.14
CA VAL A 98 -4.84 -9.62 -35.35
C VAL A 98 -3.45 -10.24 -35.21
N GLU A 99 -2.61 -10.02 -36.22
CA GLU A 99 -1.22 -10.50 -36.21
C GLU A 99 -0.26 -9.30 -36.21
N MET A 100 0.51 -9.18 -35.13
CA MET A 100 1.65 -8.27 -35.03
C MET A 100 2.90 -8.95 -35.57
N ALA A 101 3.37 -8.45 -36.70
CA ALA A 101 4.51 -8.97 -37.46
C ALA A 101 5.40 -7.83 -37.99
N LYS A 102 5.42 -6.70 -37.27
CA LYS A 102 6.36 -5.61 -37.54
C LYS A 102 7.75 -6.02 -37.08
N THR A 103 8.77 -5.57 -37.79
CA THR A 103 10.16 -5.92 -37.47
C THR A 103 10.82 -4.75 -36.73
N ALA A 104 10.99 -4.86 -35.41
CA ALA A 104 11.60 -3.81 -34.57
C ALA A 104 10.84 -2.46 -34.61
N GLU A 105 9.51 -2.49 -34.71
CA GLU A 105 8.66 -1.30 -34.91
C GLU A 105 7.23 -1.51 -34.37
N ASP A 106 6.55 -0.40 -34.07
CA ASP A 106 5.32 -0.44 -33.26
C ASP A 106 4.04 -0.07 -34.02
N LEU A 107 2.91 -0.47 -33.42
CA LEU A 107 1.57 -0.03 -33.81
C LEU A 107 1.01 0.91 -32.74
N THR A 108 0.61 2.12 -33.10
CA THR A 108 -0.09 3.04 -32.20
C THR A 108 -1.60 2.98 -32.44
N LEU A 109 -2.39 2.85 -31.37
CA LEU A 109 -3.83 3.02 -31.43
C LEU A 109 -4.20 4.50 -31.40
N ALA A 110 -4.97 4.96 -32.37
CA ALA A 110 -5.60 6.28 -32.38
C ALA A 110 -7.12 6.23 -32.16
N SER A 111 -7.65 5.03 -31.92
CA SER A 111 -9.02 4.73 -31.55
C SER A 111 -9.05 3.42 -30.75
N ASP A 112 -10.11 3.16 -29.99
CA ASP A 112 -10.33 1.86 -29.36
C ASP A 112 -10.34 0.72 -30.40
N LEU A 113 -9.92 -0.47 -29.98
CA LEU A 113 -9.84 -1.67 -30.81
C LEU A 113 -10.41 -2.89 -30.07
N ASP A 114 -11.35 -3.58 -30.71
CA ASP A 114 -11.91 -4.83 -30.20
C ASP A 114 -11.43 -6.01 -31.06
N ILE A 115 -11.01 -7.10 -30.41
CA ILE A 115 -10.54 -8.33 -31.06
C ILE A 115 -11.35 -9.52 -30.51
N ASP A 116 -12.10 -10.17 -31.39
CA ASP A 116 -12.93 -11.34 -31.05
C ASP A 116 -12.19 -12.69 -31.25
N GLY A 117 -11.21 -12.70 -32.16
CA GLY A 117 -10.29 -13.82 -32.39
C GLY A 117 -8.99 -13.65 -31.59
N ASP A 118 -7.88 -14.13 -32.13
CA ASP A 118 -6.60 -14.09 -31.41
C ASP A 118 -5.78 -12.84 -31.75
N LEU A 119 -5.09 -12.30 -30.74
CA LEU A 119 -3.97 -11.37 -30.92
C LEU A 119 -2.68 -12.19 -30.87
N THR A 120 -1.89 -12.17 -31.94
CA THR A 120 -0.63 -12.93 -32.00
C THR A 120 0.54 -12.05 -32.34
N PHE A 121 1.62 -12.16 -31.56
CA PHE A 121 2.93 -11.60 -31.89
C PHE A 121 3.81 -12.67 -32.56
N THR A 122 4.36 -12.35 -33.73
CA THR A 122 5.07 -13.30 -34.60
C THR A 122 6.48 -12.86 -35.01
N GLU A 123 6.85 -11.64 -34.68
CA GLU A 123 8.18 -11.07 -34.88
C GLU A 123 8.61 -10.41 -33.56
N ASP A 124 9.91 -10.39 -33.28
CA ASP A 124 10.46 -9.78 -32.07
C ASP A 124 10.39 -8.24 -32.11
N ASP A 125 10.41 -7.63 -30.92
CA ASP A 125 10.59 -6.19 -30.73
C ASP A 125 9.50 -5.37 -31.43
N ASN A 126 8.24 -5.62 -31.07
CA ASN A 126 7.13 -4.84 -31.56
C ASN A 126 6.05 -4.68 -30.50
N GLN A 127 5.56 -3.46 -30.33
CA GLN A 127 4.55 -3.16 -29.35
C GLN A 127 3.25 -2.63 -29.97
N ILE A 128 2.15 -2.76 -29.22
CA ILE A 128 0.92 -2.02 -29.47
C ILE A 128 0.82 -0.91 -28.41
N ILE A 129 0.91 0.35 -28.83
CA ILE A 129 0.90 1.53 -27.95
C ILE A 129 -0.52 2.07 -27.86
N LEU A 130 -1.08 2.12 -26.66
CA LEU A 130 -2.49 2.45 -26.43
C LEU A 130 -2.78 3.96 -26.35
N GLY A 131 -1.91 4.74 -25.72
CA GLY A 131 -2.20 6.11 -25.33
C GLY A 131 -3.47 6.20 -24.47
N ALA A 132 -4.53 6.82 -25.00
CA ALA A 132 -5.81 6.96 -24.32
C ALA A 132 -6.88 5.97 -24.79
N ASN A 133 -6.53 5.04 -25.68
CA ASN A 133 -7.47 4.13 -26.33
C ASN A 133 -7.41 2.74 -25.70
N ASN A 134 -8.53 2.04 -25.68
CA ASN A 134 -8.62 0.71 -25.10
C ASN A 134 -8.42 -0.38 -26.14
N LEU A 135 -7.86 -1.50 -25.69
CA LEU A 135 -7.78 -2.74 -26.45
C LEU A 135 -8.62 -3.81 -25.74
N VAL A 136 -9.71 -4.26 -26.36
CA VAL A 136 -10.60 -5.28 -25.80
C VAL A 136 -10.36 -6.60 -26.50
N LEU A 137 -10.18 -7.63 -25.69
CA LEU A 137 -9.98 -9.02 -26.06
C LEU A 137 -11.21 -9.80 -25.60
N SER A 138 -12.00 -10.36 -26.54
CA SER A 138 -13.26 -11.05 -26.20
C SER A 138 -13.02 -12.30 -25.34
N ALA A 139 -14.06 -12.91 -24.76
CA ALA A 139 -13.91 -14.10 -23.92
C ALA A 139 -13.18 -15.28 -24.59
N THR A 140 -13.27 -15.43 -25.92
CA THR A 140 -12.60 -16.50 -26.67
C THR A 140 -11.19 -16.15 -27.14
N SER A 141 -10.83 -14.87 -27.15
CA SER A 141 -9.52 -14.41 -27.61
C SER A 141 -8.38 -14.90 -26.72
N ALA A 142 -7.26 -15.26 -27.35
CA ALA A 142 -5.97 -15.37 -26.69
C ALA A 142 -5.05 -14.20 -27.09
N ALA A 143 -4.12 -13.85 -26.21
CA ALA A 143 -2.94 -13.06 -26.55
C ALA A 143 -1.74 -14.01 -26.52
N ASP A 144 -1.17 -14.33 -27.69
CA ASP A 144 -0.10 -15.33 -27.82
C ASP A 144 1.21 -14.68 -28.30
N ASN A 145 2.26 -14.88 -27.50
CA ASN A 145 3.63 -14.50 -27.79
C ASN A 145 4.37 -15.72 -28.33
N VAL A 146 4.29 -15.98 -29.65
CA VAL A 146 4.87 -17.18 -30.26
C VAL A 146 6.40 -17.09 -30.28
N ALA A 147 7.04 -17.48 -29.18
CA ALA A 147 8.50 -17.53 -29.00
C ALA A 147 9.24 -16.21 -29.32
N VAL A 148 8.56 -15.07 -29.15
CA VAL A 148 9.09 -13.73 -29.42
C VAL A 148 9.62 -13.07 -28.15
N THR A 149 10.55 -12.13 -28.30
CA THR A 149 11.08 -11.29 -27.22
C THR A 149 10.68 -9.83 -27.40
N ASN A 150 10.39 -9.14 -26.30
CA ASN A 150 10.03 -7.71 -26.29
C ASN A 150 8.78 -7.38 -27.12
N SER A 151 7.74 -8.20 -27.02
CA SER A 151 6.47 -8.03 -27.73
C SER A 151 5.31 -8.03 -26.76
N PHE A 152 4.68 -6.88 -26.60
CA PHE A 152 3.63 -6.63 -25.59
C PHE A 152 2.83 -5.37 -25.92
N ILE A 153 1.84 -5.06 -25.07
CA ILE A 153 0.95 -3.92 -25.19
C ILE A 153 1.40 -2.83 -24.21
N VAL A 154 1.72 -1.65 -24.72
CA VAL A 154 2.21 -0.52 -23.93
C VAL A 154 1.05 0.35 -23.48
N THR A 155 0.87 0.49 -22.17
CA THR A 155 -0.18 1.31 -21.54
C THR A 155 0.34 2.68 -21.10
N ASP A 156 0.89 3.45 -22.04
CA ASP A 156 1.57 4.75 -21.83
C ASP A 156 0.62 5.95 -21.58
N GLY A 157 -0.62 5.67 -21.20
CA GLY A 157 -1.65 6.68 -20.96
C GLY A 157 -2.85 6.10 -20.23
N ALA A 158 -4.05 6.62 -20.53
CA ALA A 158 -5.27 6.18 -19.87
C ALA A 158 -5.84 4.85 -20.41
N GLY A 159 -5.35 4.39 -21.56
CA GLY A 159 -5.82 3.17 -22.23
C GLY A 159 -5.54 1.91 -21.41
N VAL A 160 -6.45 0.94 -21.50
CA VAL A 160 -6.37 -0.35 -20.81
C VAL A 160 -6.48 -1.52 -21.77
N VAL A 161 -5.98 -2.68 -21.36
CA VAL A 161 -6.25 -3.97 -22.00
C VAL A 161 -7.36 -4.66 -21.24
N THR A 162 -8.50 -4.91 -21.87
CA THR A 162 -9.64 -5.59 -21.26
C THR A 162 -9.72 -7.02 -21.78
N LYS A 163 -9.82 -8.00 -20.88
CA LYS A 163 -10.21 -9.37 -21.18
C LYS A 163 -11.66 -9.57 -20.77
N GLU A 164 -12.55 -9.71 -21.74
CA GLU A 164 -13.97 -10.01 -21.45
C GLU A 164 -14.12 -11.43 -20.90
N GLY A 165 -15.06 -11.62 -19.98
CA GLY A 165 -15.47 -12.92 -19.45
C GLY A 165 -14.31 -13.78 -18.94
N LEU A 166 -13.39 -13.19 -18.18
CA LEU A 166 -12.26 -13.89 -17.58
C LEU A 166 -12.79 -15.04 -16.70
N SER A 167 -12.41 -16.27 -17.06
CA SER A 167 -12.90 -17.49 -16.40
C SER A 167 -11.82 -18.56 -16.21
N THR A 168 -10.68 -18.38 -16.87
CA THR A 168 -9.46 -19.17 -16.75
C THR A 168 -8.28 -18.22 -16.73
N ALA A 169 -7.10 -18.71 -16.33
CA ALA A 169 -5.86 -17.94 -16.38
C ALA A 169 -5.68 -17.27 -17.75
N PHE A 170 -5.44 -15.96 -17.72
CA PHE A 170 -5.11 -15.15 -18.89
C PHE A 170 -3.89 -14.31 -18.56
N GLU A 171 -2.90 -14.33 -19.44
CA GLU A 171 -1.73 -13.47 -19.39
C GLU A 171 -2.06 -12.18 -20.11
N PHE A 172 -2.01 -11.06 -19.40
CA PHE A 172 -2.04 -9.73 -19.99
C PHE A 172 -0.60 -9.37 -20.36
N PRO A 173 -0.23 -9.35 -21.65
CA PRO A 173 1.12 -8.99 -22.06
C PRO A 173 1.22 -7.47 -22.09
N VAL A 174 1.41 -6.85 -20.93
CA VAL A 174 1.35 -5.39 -20.74
C VAL A 174 2.67 -4.85 -20.25
N GLY A 175 2.94 -3.58 -20.52
CA GLY A 175 4.09 -2.86 -20.02
C GLY A 175 3.84 -1.37 -19.95
N ALA A 176 4.49 -0.70 -19.01
CA ALA A 176 4.29 0.74 -18.81
C ALA A 176 4.97 1.60 -19.90
N ALA A 177 6.02 1.06 -20.53
CA ALA A 177 6.80 1.71 -21.57
C ALA A 177 7.32 0.67 -22.57
N ILE A 178 7.78 1.12 -23.74
CA ILE A 178 8.33 0.26 -24.82
C ILE A 178 9.52 -0.62 -24.40
N ASP A 179 10.17 -0.29 -23.29
CA ASP A 179 11.34 -0.97 -22.74
C ASP A 179 11.12 -1.55 -21.33
N SER A 180 9.88 -1.55 -20.84
CA SER A 180 9.51 -2.11 -19.53
C SER A 180 8.26 -2.95 -19.66
N GLN A 181 8.47 -4.27 -19.77
CA GLN A 181 7.42 -5.28 -19.88
C GLN A 181 7.10 -5.83 -18.48
N ASN A 182 5.83 -5.79 -18.09
CA ASN A 182 5.35 -6.11 -16.75
C ASN A 182 4.07 -6.95 -16.85
N ASP A 183 4.20 -8.13 -17.47
CA ASP A 183 3.04 -8.99 -17.70
C ASP A 183 2.40 -9.42 -16.38
N ILE A 184 1.08 -9.64 -16.41
CA ILE A 184 0.35 -10.18 -15.27
C ILE A 184 -0.57 -11.30 -15.71
N ILE A 185 -0.47 -12.44 -15.05
CA ILE A 185 -1.43 -13.51 -15.20
C ILE A 185 -2.52 -13.32 -14.15
N LEU A 186 -3.76 -13.19 -14.60
CA LEU A 186 -4.93 -13.16 -13.73
C LEU A 186 -5.79 -14.40 -13.96
N THR A 187 -6.24 -15.02 -12.87
CA THR A 187 -7.20 -16.12 -12.90
C THR A 187 -8.39 -15.78 -12.03
N GLU A 188 -9.60 -15.83 -12.60
CA GLU A 188 -10.83 -15.62 -11.83
C GLU A 188 -11.13 -16.83 -10.94
N GLY A 189 -11.19 -16.60 -9.63
CA GLY A 189 -11.63 -17.56 -8.61
C GLY A 189 -13.08 -17.34 -8.14
N GLY A 190 -13.64 -16.15 -8.40
CA GLY A 190 -14.99 -15.71 -8.07
C GLY A 190 -15.95 -15.80 -9.25
N THR A 191 -16.64 -14.69 -9.58
CA THR A 191 -17.57 -14.64 -10.71
C THR A 191 -16.88 -14.20 -11.98
N VAL A 192 -17.19 -14.88 -13.10
CA VAL A 192 -16.74 -14.45 -14.42
C VAL A 192 -17.09 -12.99 -14.66
N ASP A 193 -16.07 -12.18 -14.93
CA ASP A 193 -16.20 -10.75 -15.17
C ASP A 193 -15.24 -10.28 -16.29
N ASP A 194 -15.47 -9.07 -16.79
CA ASP A 194 -14.56 -8.40 -17.70
C ASP A 194 -13.51 -7.68 -16.86
N ILE A 195 -12.23 -8.04 -17.05
CA ILE A 195 -11.12 -7.49 -16.28
C ILE A 195 -10.26 -6.61 -17.18
N SER A 196 -10.02 -5.38 -16.74
CA SER A 196 -9.16 -4.42 -17.42
C SER A 196 -7.86 -4.24 -16.66
N VAL A 197 -6.74 -4.19 -17.38
CA VAL A 197 -5.39 -4.03 -16.82
C VAL A 197 -4.67 -2.90 -17.54
N ARG A 198 -3.97 -2.06 -16.78
CA ARG A 198 -2.85 -1.25 -17.25
C ARG A 198 -1.70 -1.24 -16.26
N VAL A 199 -0.51 -0.91 -16.73
CA VAL A 199 0.68 -0.75 -15.88
C VAL A 199 1.17 0.68 -15.94
N LEU A 200 1.46 1.25 -14.77
CA LEU A 200 2.06 2.56 -14.59
C LEU A 200 3.57 2.44 -14.43
N ILE A 201 4.31 3.46 -14.86
CA ILE A 201 5.77 3.43 -15.03
C ILE A 201 6.59 3.34 -13.74
N ASP A 202 5.99 3.65 -12.59
CA ASP A 202 6.63 3.49 -11.28
C ASP A 202 5.66 2.80 -10.31
N ALA A 203 6.20 2.32 -9.18
CA ALA A 203 5.42 2.10 -7.97
C ALA A 203 5.16 3.45 -7.28
N TYR A 204 3.89 3.83 -7.12
CA TYR A 204 3.51 5.10 -6.50
C TYR A 204 2.88 4.86 -5.13
N ASP A 205 3.27 5.66 -4.13
CA ASP A 205 2.67 5.62 -2.78
C ASP A 205 1.19 6.03 -2.83
N ALA A 206 0.85 6.97 -3.72
CA ALA A 206 -0.52 7.35 -4.06
C ALA A 206 -0.82 7.06 -5.54
N PRO A 207 -1.21 5.82 -5.89
CA PRO A 207 -1.30 5.37 -7.29
C PRO A 207 -2.41 6.07 -8.09
N VAL A 208 -3.48 6.51 -7.42
CA VAL A 208 -4.59 7.24 -8.07
C VAL A 208 -4.13 8.60 -8.63
N THR A 209 -3.26 9.30 -7.89
CA THR A 209 -2.72 10.61 -8.30
C THR A 209 -1.39 10.52 -9.03
N GLN A 210 -0.74 9.34 -9.00
CA GLN A 210 0.60 9.09 -9.55
C GLN A 210 1.63 10.09 -9.01
N THR A 211 1.53 10.34 -7.71
CA THR A 211 2.45 11.23 -6.99
C THR A 211 3.39 10.39 -6.14
N ASP A 212 4.63 10.88 -6.02
CA ASP A 212 5.67 10.31 -5.16
C ASP A 212 5.98 8.84 -5.49
N ALA A 213 6.77 8.67 -6.55
CA ALA A 213 7.32 7.37 -6.92
C ALA A 213 8.21 6.83 -5.78
N MET A 214 7.96 5.59 -5.41
CA MET A 214 8.75 4.83 -4.45
C MET A 214 10.10 4.49 -5.08
N VAL A 215 11.18 4.66 -4.32
CA VAL A 215 12.56 4.54 -4.82
C VAL A 215 13.33 3.38 -4.19
N ASP A 216 12.73 2.71 -3.21
CA ASP A 216 13.33 1.67 -2.40
C ASP A 216 12.31 0.54 -2.14
N ASP A 217 12.81 -0.67 -1.92
CA ASP A 217 12.05 -1.87 -1.48
C ASP A 217 10.90 -2.30 -2.42
N VAL A 218 10.91 -1.84 -3.68
CA VAL A 218 9.86 -2.13 -4.67
C VAL A 218 10.38 -2.47 -6.06
N VAL A 219 9.52 -3.06 -6.88
CA VAL A 219 9.61 -3.03 -8.34
C VAL A 219 8.96 -1.75 -8.86
N SER A 220 9.61 -1.05 -9.79
CA SER A 220 9.12 0.18 -10.41
C SER A 220 7.97 -0.07 -11.41
N ALA A 221 6.86 -0.62 -10.93
CA ALA A 221 5.63 -0.81 -11.71
C ALA A 221 4.41 -0.85 -10.77
N THR A 222 3.31 -0.23 -11.20
CA THR A 222 1.99 -0.37 -10.56
C THR A 222 1.02 -0.99 -11.55
N TRP A 223 0.41 -2.12 -11.21
CA TRP A 223 -0.71 -2.67 -11.98
C TRP A 223 -2.01 -2.07 -11.46
N GLU A 224 -2.73 -1.40 -12.35
CA GLU A 224 -4.10 -0.95 -12.11
C GLU A 224 -5.05 -1.96 -12.75
N ILE A 225 -5.94 -2.52 -11.94
CA ILE A 225 -6.82 -3.62 -12.30
C ILE A 225 -8.26 -3.19 -11.97
N THR A 226 -9.13 -3.24 -12.97
CA THR A 226 -10.54 -2.85 -12.82
C THR A 226 -11.44 -4.01 -13.20
N GLU A 227 -12.44 -4.29 -12.37
CA GLU A 227 -13.54 -5.20 -12.72
C GLU A 227 -14.74 -4.41 -13.30
N ALA A 228 -15.44 -4.96 -14.30
CA ALA A 228 -16.58 -4.28 -14.88
C ALA A 228 -17.82 -4.31 -13.97
N VAL A 229 -17.98 -5.39 -13.18
CA VAL A 229 -19.09 -5.55 -12.23
C VAL A 229 -18.55 -5.54 -10.80
N ILE A 230 -18.46 -4.33 -10.24
CA ILE A 230 -18.09 -4.02 -8.85
C ILE A 230 -18.58 -5.08 -7.84
N GLY A 231 -17.63 -5.62 -7.07
CA GLY A 231 -17.82 -6.47 -5.90
C GLY A 231 -18.04 -7.95 -6.21
N GLY A 232 -17.38 -8.51 -7.23
CA GLY A 232 -17.58 -9.90 -7.67
C GLY A 232 -16.32 -10.74 -7.88
N SER A 233 -15.19 -10.08 -8.16
CA SER A 233 -13.96 -10.75 -8.57
C SER A 233 -13.10 -11.16 -7.37
N ASP A 234 -12.64 -12.42 -7.38
CA ASP A 234 -11.66 -12.95 -6.43
C ASP A 234 -10.52 -13.53 -7.26
N LEU A 235 -9.58 -12.66 -7.60
CA LEU A 235 -8.52 -12.94 -8.55
C LEU A 235 -7.35 -13.63 -7.88
N ILE A 236 -6.71 -14.53 -8.63
CA ILE A 236 -5.35 -14.94 -8.35
C ILE A 236 -4.44 -14.16 -9.29
N ALA A 237 -3.61 -13.30 -8.72
CA ALA A 237 -2.63 -12.51 -9.46
C ALA A 237 -1.25 -13.16 -9.46
N ALA A 238 -0.59 -13.11 -10.63
CA ALA A 238 0.80 -13.47 -10.81
C ALA A 238 1.52 -12.45 -11.71
N PRO A 239 1.89 -11.28 -11.16
CA PRO A 239 2.66 -10.27 -11.87
C PRO A 239 4.11 -10.72 -12.10
N SER A 240 4.71 -10.19 -13.15
CA SER A 240 6.07 -10.47 -13.56
C SER A 240 6.82 -9.19 -13.94
N TRP A 241 8.14 -9.20 -13.80
CA TRP A 241 8.99 -8.02 -14.03
C TRP A 241 10.40 -8.42 -14.45
N ALA A 242 11.11 -7.50 -15.10
CA ALA A 242 12.52 -7.67 -15.41
C ALA A 242 13.40 -7.15 -14.26
N ALA A 243 14.62 -7.68 -14.12
CA ALA A 243 15.57 -7.19 -13.11
C ALA A 243 15.96 -5.71 -13.28
N ALA A 244 15.65 -5.10 -14.44
CA ALA A 244 15.86 -3.67 -14.66
C ALA A 244 14.82 -2.79 -13.95
N ASP A 245 13.66 -3.35 -13.62
CA ASP A 245 12.58 -2.67 -12.90
C ASP A 245 12.77 -2.76 -11.37
N GLU A 246 13.74 -3.53 -10.88
CA GLU A 246 14.02 -3.65 -9.45
C GLU A 246 14.73 -2.38 -8.94
N THR A 247 14.15 -1.74 -7.92
CA THR A 247 14.81 -0.60 -7.24
C THR A 247 16.07 -1.04 -6.51
N THR A 248 16.92 -0.09 -6.10
CA THR A 248 18.28 -0.39 -5.64
C THR A 248 18.37 -1.23 -4.37
N THR A 249 17.34 -1.18 -3.54
CA THR A 249 17.27 -1.85 -2.23
C THR A 249 16.39 -3.08 -2.25
N PHE A 250 15.57 -3.25 -3.29
CA PHE A 250 14.65 -4.38 -3.44
C PHE A 250 15.37 -5.73 -3.43
N ASP A 251 14.89 -6.65 -2.58
CA ASP A 251 15.35 -8.03 -2.51
C ASP A 251 14.33 -9.00 -3.12
N ASN A 252 14.60 -9.48 -4.33
CA ASN A 252 13.75 -10.45 -5.00
C ASN A 252 13.72 -11.84 -4.35
N THR A 253 14.54 -12.09 -3.32
CA THR A 253 14.44 -13.29 -2.48
C THR A 253 13.42 -13.15 -1.34
N ASP A 254 12.83 -11.97 -1.19
CA ASP A 254 11.92 -11.60 -0.11
C ASP A 254 10.75 -10.73 -0.60
N ALA A 255 10.17 -11.09 -1.75
CA ALA A 255 9.13 -10.31 -2.42
C ALA A 255 7.70 -10.78 -2.09
N ALA A 256 6.74 -9.86 -2.16
CA ALA A 256 5.31 -10.14 -2.12
C ALA A 256 4.52 -9.16 -3.02
N VAL A 257 3.26 -9.52 -3.31
CA VAL A 257 2.29 -8.60 -3.91
C VAL A 257 1.66 -7.76 -2.79
N PHE A 258 1.57 -6.46 -3.01
CA PHE A 258 0.91 -5.52 -2.11
C PHE A 258 -0.28 -4.87 -2.81
N GLN A 259 -1.40 -4.74 -2.11
CA GLN A 259 -2.60 -4.03 -2.59
C GLN A 259 -2.77 -2.70 -1.85
N PHE A 260 -3.08 -1.65 -2.61
CA PHE A 260 -3.41 -0.34 -2.06
C PHE A 260 -4.83 -0.36 -1.49
N ASN A 261 -5.00 0.01 -0.23
CA ASN A 261 -6.31 0.02 0.44
C ASN A 261 -6.98 1.41 0.47
N GLY A 262 -6.49 2.36 -0.32
CA GLY A 262 -6.94 3.75 -0.33
C GLY A 262 -6.07 4.71 0.50
N THR A 263 -5.25 4.18 1.42
CA THR A 263 -4.32 5.00 2.22
C THR A 263 -2.87 4.51 2.08
N TYR A 264 -2.66 3.20 2.09
CA TYR A 264 -1.34 2.60 1.97
C TYR A 264 -1.42 1.19 1.37
N TYR A 265 -0.24 0.66 1.04
CA TYR A 265 -0.09 -0.72 0.59
C TYR A 265 -0.08 -1.70 1.75
N THR A 266 -0.80 -2.82 1.56
CA THR A 266 -0.78 -3.97 2.47
C THR A 266 -0.35 -5.21 1.72
N ALA A 267 0.58 -5.97 2.28
CA ALA A 267 0.99 -7.23 1.68
C ALA A 267 -0.20 -8.19 1.67
N LEU A 268 -0.42 -8.83 0.53
CA LEU A 268 -1.48 -9.82 0.36
C LEU A 268 -1.03 -11.24 0.76
N ALA A 269 0.28 -11.45 0.93
CA ALA A 269 0.89 -12.69 1.39
C ALA A 269 2.15 -12.42 2.22
N THR A 270 2.65 -13.46 2.89
CA THR A 270 4.01 -13.45 3.45
C THR A 270 5.04 -13.33 2.33
N THR A 271 6.10 -12.57 2.55
CA THR A 271 7.19 -12.42 1.60
C THR A 271 7.97 -13.72 1.37
N GLY A 272 8.57 -13.85 0.19
CA GLY A 272 9.41 -14.97 -0.17
C GLY A 272 10.07 -14.83 -1.52
N ALA A 273 10.88 -15.82 -1.90
CA ALA A 273 11.66 -15.73 -3.11
C ALA A 273 10.79 -15.76 -4.38
N ALA A 274 10.98 -14.76 -5.24
CA ALA A 274 10.41 -14.73 -6.57
C ALA A 274 10.92 -15.91 -7.41
N THR A 275 10.11 -16.35 -8.37
CA THR A 275 10.51 -17.34 -9.37
C THR A 275 11.03 -16.61 -10.60
N THR A 276 12.31 -16.82 -10.93
CA THR A 276 12.92 -16.24 -12.13
C THR A 276 13.09 -17.29 -13.24
N ILE A 277 12.51 -17.04 -14.41
CA ILE A 277 12.67 -17.84 -15.62
C ILE A 277 13.12 -16.91 -16.74
N ASP A 278 14.21 -17.27 -17.42
CA ASP A 278 14.77 -16.51 -18.56
C ASP A 278 14.99 -15.00 -18.29
N GLY A 279 15.27 -14.64 -17.03
CA GLY A 279 15.55 -13.26 -16.62
C GLY A 279 14.32 -12.44 -16.22
N ILE A 280 13.13 -13.05 -16.29
CA ILE A 280 11.86 -12.48 -15.82
C ILE A 280 11.51 -13.11 -14.47
N SER A 281 11.36 -12.26 -13.46
CA SER A 281 10.93 -12.65 -12.11
C SER A 281 9.42 -12.59 -12.01
N SER A 282 8.84 -13.42 -11.15
CA SER A 282 7.40 -13.45 -10.88
C SER A 282 7.11 -13.90 -9.45
N VAL A 283 6.04 -13.38 -8.88
CA VAL A 283 5.46 -13.87 -7.62
C VAL A 283 4.08 -14.42 -7.96
N THR A 284 3.81 -15.66 -7.54
CA THR A 284 2.53 -16.33 -7.83
C THR A 284 1.69 -16.46 -6.58
N ASN A 285 0.38 -16.57 -6.79
CA ASN A 285 -0.61 -17.03 -5.81
C ASN A 285 -0.91 -16.05 -4.69
N VAL A 286 -1.57 -14.95 -5.04
CA VAL A 286 -2.17 -14.11 -4.02
C VAL A 286 -3.62 -13.80 -4.34
N GLY A 287 -4.49 -14.03 -3.36
CA GLY A 287 -5.91 -13.67 -3.45
C GLY A 287 -6.01 -12.16 -3.47
N LEU A 288 -6.53 -11.65 -4.58
CA LEU A 288 -6.77 -10.24 -4.84
C LEU A 288 -8.27 -10.08 -4.97
N VAL A 289 -8.90 -9.55 -3.92
CA VAL A 289 -10.31 -9.19 -3.97
C VAL A 289 -10.39 -7.79 -4.53
N LEU A 290 -11.19 -7.62 -5.58
CA LEU A 290 -11.45 -6.31 -6.16
C LEU A 290 -12.71 -5.68 -5.57
N ASP A 291 -12.65 -4.38 -5.31
CA ASP A 291 -13.82 -3.58 -4.93
C ASP A 291 -14.38 -2.73 -6.09
N ASP A 292 -13.53 -2.30 -7.03
CA ASP A 292 -13.86 -1.65 -8.31
C ASP A 292 -12.57 -1.59 -9.14
N THR A 293 -11.73 -0.59 -8.85
CA THR A 293 -10.40 -0.42 -9.40
C THR A 293 -9.40 -0.45 -8.26
N ASP A 294 -8.50 -1.43 -8.31
CA ASP A 294 -7.46 -1.59 -7.34
C ASP A 294 -6.07 -1.50 -7.97
N TYR A 295 -5.11 -1.21 -7.10
CA TYR A 295 -3.72 -1.02 -7.47
C TYR A 295 -2.88 -2.02 -6.71
N ILE A 296 -2.03 -2.73 -7.43
CA ILE A 296 -1.02 -3.60 -6.83
C ILE A 296 0.38 -3.21 -7.26
N ILE A 297 1.33 -3.46 -6.37
CA ILE A 297 2.77 -3.34 -6.61
C ILE A 297 3.47 -4.60 -6.12
N ILE A 298 4.75 -4.74 -6.47
CA ILE A 298 5.64 -5.72 -5.85
C ILE A 298 6.58 -4.98 -4.90
N GLY A 299 6.60 -5.43 -3.65
CA GLY A 299 7.50 -4.92 -2.61
C GLY A 299 8.19 -6.06 -1.87
N ASP A 300 9.21 -5.73 -1.09
CA ASP A 300 9.87 -6.68 -0.18
C ASP A 300 9.50 -6.44 1.30
N SER A 301 10.23 -7.08 2.23
CA SER A 301 9.94 -6.95 3.66
C SER A 301 10.13 -5.54 4.24
N GLY A 302 10.90 -4.67 3.58
CA GLY A 302 11.03 -3.27 3.95
C GLY A 302 9.71 -2.50 3.90
N LEU A 303 8.80 -2.91 3.01
CA LEU A 303 7.48 -2.30 2.84
C LEU A 303 6.41 -2.90 3.77
N LEU A 304 6.71 -3.96 4.52
CA LEU A 304 5.71 -4.59 5.39
C LEU A 304 5.24 -3.64 6.49
N ARG A 305 3.93 -3.69 6.76
CA ARG A 305 3.28 -2.95 7.84
C ARG A 305 2.47 -3.89 8.69
N ALA A 306 2.68 -3.85 10.00
CA ALA A 306 1.82 -4.51 10.97
C ALA A 306 0.92 -3.49 11.67
N PHE A 307 -0.32 -3.87 11.97
CA PHE A 307 -1.29 -2.99 12.64
C PHE A 307 -1.68 -3.56 13.99
N LEU A 308 -1.72 -2.71 15.02
CA LEU A 308 -2.06 -3.07 16.39
C LEU A 308 -3.14 -2.15 16.95
N ALA A 309 -4.30 -2.72 17.27
CA ALA A 309 -5.32 -2.08 18.11
C ALA A 309 -5.17 -2.61 19.54
N ALA A 310 -4.51 -1.82 20.39
CA ALA A 310 -4.31 -2.17 21.80
C ALA A 310 -5.15 -1.27 22.71
N LYS A 311 -5.56 -1.79 23.87
CA LYS A 311 -6.34 -1.03 24.86
C LYS A 311 -5.70 -1.10 26.24
N ILE A 312 -5.56 0.04 26.92
CA ILE A 312 -5.10 0.12 28.32
C ILE A 312 -5.93 1.14 29.12
N ILE A 313 -5.99 0.98 30.44
CA ILE A 313 -6.48 2.02 31.36
C ILE A 313 -5.34 2.47 32.27
N LEU A 314 -5.17 3.78 32.40
CA LEU A 314 -4.24 4.40 33.35
C LEU A 314 -4.96 4.63 34.69
N GLN A 315 -4.44 4.05 35.78
CA GLN A 315 -5.03 4.21 37.12
C GLN A 315 -5.14 5.69 37.56
N GLY A 316 -4.17 6.54 37.20
CA GLY A 316 -4.13 7.95 37.59
C GLY A 316 -5.34 8.77 37.15
N PRO A 317 -5.60 8.86 35.82
CA PRO A 317 -6.72 9.63 35.29
C PRO A 317 -8.07 8.91 35.35
N TYR A 318 -8.14 7.59 35.57
CA TYR A 318 -9.39 6.82 35.55
C TYR A 318 -10.48 7.35 36.50
N GLN A 319 -11.72 7.38 35.99
CA GLN A 319 -12.91 7.80 36.72
C GLN A 319 -13.99 6.72 36.67
N ALA A 320 -14.07 5.89 37.71
CA ALA A 320 -15.11 4.83 37.84
C ALA A 320 -16.56 5.36 37.67
N SER A 321 -16.84 6.63 37.97
CA SER A 321 -18.19 7.20 37.77
C SER A 321 -18.58 7.39 36.30
N GLN A 322 -17.61 7.43 35.40
CA GLN A 322 -17.81 7.63 33.96
C GLN A 322 -17.35 6.43 33.14
N ASP A 323 -16.63 5.49 33.75
CA ASP A 323 -15.90 4.42 33.07
C ASP A 323 -14.95 4.96 31.97
N LEU A 324 -14.36 6.13 32.23
CA LEU A 324 -13.47 6.86 31.32
C LEU A 324 -12.31 7.47 32.11
N MET A 325 -11.21 7.74 31.44
CA MET A 325 -10.10 8.54 31.94
C MET A 325 -10.39 10.04 31.81
N ARG A 326 -9.78 10.85 32.66
CA ARG A 326 -9.76 12.32 32.49
C ARG A 326 -8.78 12.72 31.40
N ASP A 327 -9.13 13.76 30.67
CA ASP A 327 -8.38 14.37 29.57
C ASP A 327 -8.01 15.83 29.89
N GLN A 328 -7.81 16.15 31.17
CA GLN A 328 -7.61 17.54 31.58
C GLN A 328 -6.34 18.16 30.97
N LEU A 329 -5.32 17.35 30.69
CA LEU A 329 -4.13 17.79 29.94
C LEU A 329 -4.50 18.33 28.56
N ARG A 330 -5.37 17.63 27.81
CA ARG A 330 -5.91 18.08 26.53
C ARG A 330 -6.71 19.36 26.68
N THR A 331 -7.67 19.41 27.61
CA THR A 331 -8.54 20.60 27.80
C THR A 331 -7.76 21.86 28.22
N LYS A 332 -6.55 21.68 28.76
CA LYS A 332 -5.63 22.76 29.13
C LYS A 332 -4.55 23.02 28.07
N SER A 333 -4.55 22.29 26.96
CA SER A 333 -3.56 22.39 25.89
C SER A 333 -2.13 22.11 26.37
N LEU A 334 -1.98 21.13 27.27
CA LEU A 334 -0.69 20.76 27.87
C LEU A 334 -0.04 19.54 27.22
N ILE A 335 -0.79 18.74 26.44
CA ILE A 335 -0.23 17.62 25.69
C ILE A 335 0.67 18.20 24.58
N PRO A 336 1.96 17.83 24.52
CA PRO A 336 2.85 18.22 23.43
C PRO A 336 2.35 17.69 22.09
N LEU A 337 2.56 18.47 21.03
CA LEU A 337 2.32 18.05 19.66
C LEU A 337 3.38 17.06 19.16
N GLU A 338 4.60 17.11 19.70
CA GLU A 338 5.65 16.12 19.46
C GLU A 338 5.71 15.14 20.62
N GLU A 339 5.83 13.85 20.32
CA GLU A 339 5.89 12.82 21.35
C GLU A 339 7.03 13.06 22.36
N PRO A 340 6.80 12.85 23.67
CA PRO A 340 7.76 13.24 24.70
C PRO A 340 8.85 12.21 24.96
N TYR A 341 8.79 11.02 24.37
CA TYR A 341 9.64 9.88 24.73
C TYR A 341 11.04 9.96 24.12
N SER A 342 11.23 10.58 22.95
CA SER A 342 12.58 10.84 22.39
C SER A 342 13.47 11.67 23.31
N ASP A 343 12.88 12.56 24.11
CA ASP A 343 13.60 13.41 25.08
C ASP A 343 13.82 12.73 26.45
N MET A 344 13.32 11.50 26.64
CA MET A 344 13.37 10.81 27.93
C MET A 344 14.36 9.62 27.91
N PRO A 345 15.44 9.65 28.72
CA PRO A 345 16.47 8.59 28.73
C PRO A 345 15.98 7.17 29.04
N ALA A 346 14.77 7.02 29.59
CA ALA A 346 14.18 5.73 29.91
C ALA A 346 13.51 5.05 28.70
N PHE A 347 13.34 5.77 27.59
CA PHE A 347 12.69 5.31 26.38
C PHE A 347 13.71 5.33 25.24
N THR A 348 13.73 4.26 24.46
CA THR A 348 14.69 4.10 23.36
C THR A 348 13.93 3.47 22.22
N HIS A 349 13.82 4.22 21.14
CA HIS A 349 13.21 3.72 19.92
C HIS A 349 14.12 2.70 19.24
N VAL A 350 13.51 1.66 18.68
CA VAL A 350 14.17 0.58 17.95
C VAL A 350 13.37 0.36 16.67
N SER A 351 14.03 0.42 15.51
CA SER A 351 13.45 0.08 14.20
C SER A 351 12.02 0.60 14.00
N GLY A 352 11.81 1.89 14.27
CA GLY A 352 10.50 2.54 14.22
C GLY A 352 10.33 3.59 15.31
N GLY A 353 9.47 4.56 15.01
CA GLY A 353 9.09 5.66 15.89
C GLY A 353 10.21 6.63 16.27
N GLY A 354 9.86 7.58 17.14
CA GLY A 354 10.68 8.69 17.59
C GLY A 354 10.41 9.95 16.76
N GLY A 355 10.06 11.05 17.42
CA GLY A 355 9.75 12.31 16.77
C GLY A 355 8.38 12.34 16.08
N GLU A 356 7.47 11.42 16.42
CA GLU A 356 6.07 11.49 15.99
C GLU A 356 5.45 12.85 16.38
N THR A 357 4.79 13.50 15.42
CA THR A 357 4.13 14.79 15.62
C THR A 357 2.68 14.76 15.19
N VAL A 358 1.84 15.47 15.93
CA VAL A 358 0.47 15.81 15.56
C VAL A 358 0.43 17.28 15.14
N ASP A 359 -0.33 17.60 14.09
CA ASP A 359 -0.28 18.91 13.45
C ASP A 359 -0.88 20.02 14.31
N ALA A 360 -1.97 19.73 15.02
CA ALA A 360 -2.68 20.71 15.83
C ALA A 360 -3.31 20.11 17.10
N LEU A 361 -3.67 20.97 18.06
CA LEU A 361 -4.30 20.54 19.31
C LEU A 361 -5.73 20.02 19.08
N GLU A 362 -6.38 20.48 18.01
CA GLU A 362 -7.69 20.02 17.58
C GLU A 362 -7.69 18.53 17.19
N ASP A 363 -6.56 17.99 16.76
CA ASP A 363 -6.42 16.56 16.41
C ASP A 363 -6.43 15.66 17.66
N PHE A 364 -6.44 16.26 18.86
CA PHE A 364 -6.69 15.55 20.12
C PHE A 364 -8.18 15.52 20.51
N ASP A 365 -9.05 16.26 19.82
CA ASP A 365 -10.49 16.34 20.10
C ASP A 365 -11.28 15.42 19.16
N TYR A 366 -11.82 14.34 19.74
CA TYR A 366 -12.64 13.39 19.00
C TYR A 366 -14.09 13.58 19.44
N VAL A 367 -14.97 13.90 18.48
CA VAL A 367 -16.37 14.30 18.72
C VAL A 367 -17.24 13.16 19.30
N ALA A 368 -16.72 11.93 19.39
CA ALA A 368 -17.40 10.77 19.96
C ALA A 368 -17.23 10.67 21.49
N ASP A 369 -18.23 10.12 22.18
CA ASP A 369 -18.25 10.01 23.66
C ASP A 369 -17.14 9.08 24.17
N GLY A 370 -15.95 9.62 24.47
CA GLY A 370 -14.85 8.89 25.10
C GLY A 370 -13.55 8.83 24.28
N ASP A 371 -13.53 9.35 23.07
CA ASP A 371 -12.41 9.18 22.13
C ASP A 371 -11.35 10.30 22.25
N ASP A 372 -11.62 11.33 23.06
CA ASP A 372 -10.66 12.41 23.30
C ASP A 372 -9.31 11.87 23.79
N ILE A 373 -8.22 12.54 23.41
CA ILE A 373 -6.88 12.11 23.83
C ILE A 373 -6.60 12.45 25.28
N VAL A 374 -6.13 11.45 26.02
CA VAL A 374 -5.62 11.56 27.39
C VAL A 374 -4.15 11.95 27.37
N ASP A 375 -3.34 11.24 26.57
CA ASP A 375 -1.88 11.39 26.52
C ASP A 375 -1.20 10.55 25.42
N TRP A 376 0.12 10.67 25.32
CA TRP A 376 0.99 9.79 24.54
C TRP A 376 1.33 8.48 25.29
N VAL A 377 1.42 7.36 24.58
CA VAL A 377 1.93 6.06 25.07
C VAL A 377 3.08 5.57 24.20
N PHE A 378 3.93 4.71 24.75
CA PHE A 378 5.09 4.12 24.08
C PHE A 378 4.90 2.61 23.93
N LEU A 379 4.79 2.14 22.71
CA LEU A 379 4.60 0.74 22.37
C LEU A 379 5.93 0.07 22.03
N GLU A 380 6.13 -1.16 22.52
CA GLU A 380 7.21 -2.04 22.11
C GLU A 380 6.62 -3.35 21.57
N ILE A 381 7.07 -3.73 20.38
CA ILE A 381 6.84 -5.06 19.82
C ILE A 381 8.06 -5.92 20.15
N ARG A 382 7.83 -7.10 20.72
CA ARG A 382 8.90 -7.99 21.18
C ARG A 382 8.78 -9.38 20.62
N ASP A 383 9.89 -9.89 20.11
CA ASP A 383 9.98 -11.24 19.52
C ASP A 383 9.90 -12.35 20.59
N SER A 384 9.97 -13.60 20.12
CA SER A 384 9.96 -14.79 20.99
C SER A 384 11.17 -14.91 21.94
N ALA A 385 12.24 -14.17 21.68
CA ALA A 385 13.41 -14.05 22.56
C ALA A 385 13.30 -12.86 23.54
N ASP A 386 12.15 -12.15 23.53
CA ASP A 386 11.86 -10.95 24.31
C ASP A 386 12.76 -9.75 23.96
N ALA A 387 13.33 -9.75 22.76
CA ALA A 387 14.03 -8.59 22.21
C ALA A 387 13.03 -7.60 21.61
N VAL A 388 13.22 -6.30 21.87
CA VAL A 388 12.45 -5.25 21.21
C VAL A 388 12.85 -5.22 19.73
N VAL A 389 11.88 -5.43 18.84
CA VAL A 389 12.09 -5.46 17.39
C VAL A 389 11.53 -4.23 16.69
N SER A 390 10.52 -3.58 17.26
CA SER A 390 10.01 -2.30 16.78
C SER A 390 9.37 -1.51 17.93
N THR A 391 9.34 -0.19 17.81
CA THR A 391 8.71 0.72 18.76
C THR A 391 7.90 1.79 18.06
N ARG A 392 6.88 2.33 18.72
CA ARG A 392 6.10 3.47 18.23
C ARG A 392 5.51 4.29 19.37
N SER A 393 5.55 5.61 19.25
CA SER A 393 4.77 6.50 20.10
C SER A 393 3.37 6.66 19.49
N ALA A 394 2.34 6.53 20.32
CA ALA A 394 0.94 6.51 19.91
C ALA A 394 0.06 7.31 20.89
N LEU A 395 -1.20 7.53 20.54
CA LEU A 395 -2.13 8.33 21.35
C LEU A 395 -3.08 7.43 22.13
N LEU A 396 -3.34 7.78 23.39
CA LEU A 396 -4.29 7.07 24.26
C LEU A 396 -5.59 7.87 24.39
N GLN A 397 -6.71 7.24 24.09
CA GLN A 397 -8.06 7.80 24.22
C GLN A 397 -8.62 7.63 25.64
N ARG A 398 -9.66 8.38 26.01
CA ARG A 398 -10.25 8.33 27.37
C ARG A 398 -10.89 6.99 27.71
N ASP A 399 -11.39 6.28 26.71
CA ASP A 399 -11.97 4.96 26.87
C ASP A 399 -10.89 3.84 26.94
N GLY A 400 -9.63 4.19 26.68
CA GLY A 400 -8.47 3.31 26.78
C GLY A 400 -7.92 2.81 25.45
N ASP A 401 -8.57 3.10 24.32
CA ASP A 401 -8.07 2.70 23.02
C ASP A 401 -6.76 3.44 22.68
N ILE A 402 -5.81 2.72 22.11
CA ILE A 402 -4.55 3.27 21.62
C ILE A 402 -4.63 3.35 20.10
N ILE A 403 -4.44 4.56 19.58
CA ILE A 403 -4.61 4.88 18.17
C ILE A 403 -3.33 5.47 17.58
N ASP A 404 -3.22 5.41 16.25
CA ASP A 404 -2.13 6.06 15.53
C ASP A 404 -2.26 7.60 15.54
N ILE A 405 -1.25 8.28 15.02
CA ILE A 405 -1.15 9.75 14.97
C ILE A 405 -1.76 10.36 13.70
N ASP A 406 -2.37 9.55 12.84
CA ASP A 406 -2.81 9.93 11.49
C ASP A 406 -4.07 10.82 11.44
N GLY A 407 -4.55 11.27 12.61
CA GLY A 407 -5.76 12.10 12.75
C GLY A 407 -7.05 11.31 12.58
N SER A 408 -6.99 9.98 12.55
CA SER A 408 -8.14 9.09 12.52
C SER A 408 -8.12 8.11 13.70
N ASN A 409 -9.28 7.53 14.03
CA ASN A 409 -9.36 6.49 15.08
C ASN A 409 -8.90 5.13 14.50
N SER A 410 -7.63 5.06 14.11
CA SER A 410 -7.00 3.92 13.42
C SER A 410 -6.05 3.13 14.33
N ALA A 411 -5.81 1.87 13.98
CA ALA A 411 -4.84 1.02 14.66
C ALA A 411 -3.41 1.49 14.40
N VAL A 412 -2.53 1.33 15.40
CA VAL A 412 -1.14 1.77 15.33
C VAL A 412 -0.35 0.95 14.31
N SER A 413 0.35 1.63 13.40
CA SER A 413 1.12 1.03 12.30
C SER A 413 2.61 0.88 12.62
N PHE A 414 3.18 -0.29 12.35
CA PHE A 414 4.62 -0.58 12.48
C PHE A 414 5.19 -0.93 11.11
N GLU A 415 6.05 -0.08 10.57
CA GLU A 415 6.67 -0.23 9.25
C GLU A 415 7.98 -1.04 9.32
N GLY A 416 8.31 -1.75 8.24
CA GLY A 416 9.53 -2.54 8.12
C GLY A 416 9.65 -3.66 9.13
N ILE A 417 8.52 -4.09 9.73
CA ILE A 417 8.48 -5.19 10.68
C ILE A 417 8.14 -6.49 9.97
N THR A 418 8.83 -7.56 10.32
CA THR A 418 8.43 -8.91 9.91
C THR A 418 7.03 -9.23 10.47
N LEU A 419 6.20 -9.94 9.70
CA LEU A 419 4.90 -10.38 10.16
C LEU A 419 5.03 -11.75 10.84
N ASP A 420 4.90 -11.77 12.18
CA ASP A 420 5.09 -12.94 13.03
C ASP A 420 4.27 -12.82 14.34
N ASP A 421 4.47 -13.79 15.23
CA ASP A 421 3.94 -13.86 16.58
C ASP A 421 4.81 -13.06 17.58
N TYR A 422 4.20 -12.05 18.20
CA TYR A 422 4.89 -11.13 19.11
C TYR A 422 4.30 -11.11 20.51
N THR A 423 5.02 -10.50 21.46
CA THR A 423 4.43 -9.96 22.69
C THR A 423 4.47 -8.44 22.64
N ILE A 424 3.47 -7.82 23.26
CA ILE A 424 3.27 -6.36 23.21
C ILE A 424 3.57 -5.78 24.57
N VAL A 425 4.33 -4.69 24.63
CA VAL A 425 4.52 -3.90 25.84
C VAL A 425 3.98 -2.50 25.62
N VAL A 426 3.15 -2.02 26.55
CA VAL A 426 2.70 -0.63 26.59
C VAL A 426 3.34 0.07 27.78
N ARG A 427 3.99 1.21 27.53
CA ARG A 427 4.67 2.01 28.53
C ARG A 427 4.14 3.44 28.51
N HIS A 428 4.21 4.09 29.67
CA HIS A 428 3.83 5.48 29.84
C HIS A 428 4.88 6.23 30.67
N ARG A 429 4.90 7.57 30.61
CA ARG A 429 5.87 8.39 31.35
C ARG A 429 5.75 8.30 32.87
N ASN A 430 4.53 8.16 33.38
CA ASN A 430 4.18 8.22 34.81
C ASN A 430 3.31 7.02 35.28
N HIS A 431 3.37 5.91 34.55
CA HIS A 431 2.77 4.64 34.95
C HIS A 431 3.75 3.48 34.73
N LEU A 432 3.56 2.41 35.50
CA LEU A 432 4.29 1.16 35.34
C LEU A 432 3.74 0.41 34.12
N GLY A 433 4.57 0.20 33.10
CA GLY A 433 4.13 -0.43 31.86
C GLY A 433 3.65 -1.87 32.06
N VAL A 434 3.00 -2.41 31.02
CA VAL A 434 2.36 -3.74 31.01
C VAL A 434 2.78 -4.51 29.78
N LYS A 435 2.95 -5.83 29.92
CA LYS A 435 3.30 -6.76 28.83
C LYS A 435 2.21 -7.81 28.65
N SER A 436 1.90 -8.14 27.40
CA SER A 436 0.92 -9.16 27.07
C SER A 436 1.30 -10.52 27.67
N SER A 437 0.36 -11.19 28.35
CA SER A 437 0.57 -12.58 28.78
C SER A 437 0.47 -13.57 27.62
N GLY A 438 -0.24 -13.20 26.56
CA GLY A 438 -0.40 -14.00 25.34
C GLY A 438 0.49 -13.50 24.20
N ILE A 439 0.65 -14.38 23.22
CA ILE A 439 1.17 -14.05 21.89
C ILE A 439 0.10 -13.27 21.13
N VAL A 440 0.55 -12.27 20.37
CA VAL A 440 -0.24 -11.45 19.47
C VAL A 440 0.29 -11.67 18.06
N SER A 441 -0.50 -12.37 17.24
CA SER A 441 -0.14 -12.68 15.85
C SER A 441 -0.37 -11.45 14.97
N MET A 442 0.67 -11.00 14.28
CA MET A 442 0.60 -9.97 13.26
C MET A 442 0.68 -10.64 11.88
N SER A 443 -0.33 -10.46 11.05
CA SER A 443 -0.46 -11.17 9.77
C SER A 443 -0.83 -10.23 8.62
N PRO A 444 -0.50 -10.58 7.37
CA PRO A 444 -0.77 -9.72 6.22
C PRO A 444 -2.26 -9.37 6.12
N GLY A 445 -2.56 -8.10 5.84
CA GLY A 445 -3.94 -7.61 5.67
C GLY A 445 -4.81 -7.64 6.93
N THR A 446 -4.24 -7.81 8.14
CA THR A 446 -5.02 -7.90 9.39
C THR A 446 -4.56 -6.91 10.46
N THR A 447 -5.51 -6.45 11.29
CA THR A 447 -5.21 -5.71 12.52
C THR A 447 -5.16 -6.67 13.69
N ALA A 448 -4.00 -6.74 14.35
CA ALA A 448 -3.85 -7.46 15.60
C ALA A 448 -4.57 -6.69 16.73
N VAL A 449 -5.31 -7.39 17.58
CA VAL A 449 -6.09 -6.78 18.66
C VAL A 449 -5.60 -7.31 20.01
N TYR A 450 -5.34 -6.43 20.97
CA TYR A 450 -4.99 -6.84 22.33
C TYR A 450 -5.55 -5.90 23.40
N ASP A 451 -6.46 -6.41 24.24
CA ASP A 451 -7.11 -5.64 25.30
C ASP A 451 -6.60 -6.07 26.68
N PHE A 452 -5.73 -5.23 27.26
CA PHE A 452 -5.22 -5.41 28.60
C PHE A 452 -6.30 -5.25 29.68
N THR A 453 -7.38 -4.52 29.40
CA THR A 453 -8.36 -4.07 30.39
C THR A 453 -9.38 -5.17 30.76
N SER A 454 -9.51 -6.18 29.90
CA SER A 454 -10.55 -7.21 29.99
C SER A 454 -10.39 -8.19 31.16
N ALA A 455 -9.16 -8.50 31.58
CA ALA A 455 -8.89 -9.42 32.69
C ALA A 455 -7.43 -9.33 33.17
N VAL A 456 -7.19 -9.69 34.44
CA VAL A 456 -5.83 -9.75 35.04
C VAL A 456 -4.85 -10.64 34.28
N ASN A 457 -5.34 -11.71 33.65
CA ASN A 457 -4.49 -12.66 32.93
C ASN A 457 -4.14 -12.19 31.51
N GLN A 458 -4.51 -10.96 31.13
CA GLN A 458 -4.02 -10.32 29.91
C GLN A 458 -2.62 -9.72 30.11
N ALA A 459 -2.16 -9.58 31.35
CA ALA A 459 -0.81 -9.12 31.65
C ALA A 459 0.07 -10.22 32.25
N VAL A 460 1.37 -10.10 32.03
CA VAL A 460 2.35 -10.98 32.68
C VAL A 460 2.37 -10.73 34.18
N GLY A 461 1.99 -11.75 34.95
CA GLY A 461 1.99 -11.67 36.42
C GLY A 461 1.11 -10.55 36.95
N ASP A 462 1.60 -9.82 37.95
CA ASP A 462 0.83 -8.77 38.64
C ASP A 462 1.20 -7.37 38.12
N GLN A 463 1.22 -7.18 36.80
CA GLN A 463 1.52 -5.88 36.17
C GLN A 463 0.29 -4.95 36.08
N GLN A 464 -0.88 -5.42 36.49
CA GLN A 464 -2.14 -4.68 36.48
C GLN A 464 -2.80 -4.63 37.87
N PHE A 465 -3.76 -3.72 38.00
CA PHE A 465 -4.61 -3.52 39.16
C PHE A 465 -6.07 -3.38 38.74
N GLU A 466 -6.99 -3.91 39.55
CA GLU A 466 -8.43 -3.78 39.33
C GLU A 466 -8.90 -2.39 39.78
N VAL A 467 -9.02 -1.44 38.84
CA VAL A 467 -9.39 -0.04 39.12
C VAL A 467 -10.87 0.11 39.45
N GLU A 468 -11.69 -0.76 38.89
CA GLU A 468 -13.08 -1.01 39.21
C GLU A 468 -13.37 -2.50 38.99
N SER A 469 -14.41 -3.05 39.61
CA SER A 469 -14.80 -4.46 39.44
C SER A 469 -14.87 -4.85 37.96
N GLY A 470 -13.95 -5.70 37.50
CA GLY A 470 -13.86 -6.15 36.12
C GLY A 470 -13.10 -5.24 35.16
N VAL A 471 -12.59 -4.09 35.61
CA VAL A 471 -11.77 -3.16 34.80
C VAL A 471 -10.34 -3.17 35.32
N TRP A 472 -9.41 -3.57 34.45
CA TRP A 472 -7.99 -3.68 34.78
C TRP A 472 -7.20 -2.50 34.21
N GLY A 473 -6.53 -1.77 35.09
CA GLY A 473 -5.64 -0.67 34.74
C GLY A 473 -4.19 -0.97 35.10
N ILE A 474 -3.29 -0.14 34.58
CA ILE A 474 -1.86 -0.19 34.92
C ILE A 474 -1.55 0.76 36.07
N TYR A 475 -0.58 0.40 36.91
CA TYR A 475 -0.27 1.11 38.14
C TYR A 475 0.23 2.53 37.89
N ALA A 476 -0.35 3.49 38.61
CA ALA A 476 0.09 4.88 38.65
C ALA A 476 1.38 5.03 39.49
N GLY A 477 2.33 5.83 39.01
CA GLY A 477 3.63 6.04 39.66
C GLY A 477 4.80 5.82 38.72
N ASN A 478 6.01 5.60 39.27
CA ASN A 478 7.26 5.63 38.51
C ASN A 478 7.50 7.02 37.87
N ALA A 479 7.12 8.10 38.55
CA ALA A 479 7.32 9.48 38.07
C ALA A 479 8.80 9.80 37.81
N ASN A 480 9.67 9.23 38.63
CA ASN A 480 11.11 9.48 38.57
C ASN A 480 11.86 8.66 37.51
N GLY A 481 11.17 7.82 36.74
CA GLY A 481 11.78 6.93 35.76
C GLY A 481 12.77 5.91 36.34
N ASP A 482 12.74 5.63 37.65
CA ASP A 482 13.71 4.74 38.31
C ASP A 482 13.61 3.31 37.76
N SER A 483 14.71 2.86 37.12
CA SER A 483 14.87 1.47 36.70
C SER A 483 15.86 0.72 37.60
N SER A 484 15.52 -0.50 38.00
CA SER A 484 16.42 -1.35 38.79
C SER A 484 17.39 -2.11 37.88
N ALA A 485 18.58 -1.53 37.64
CA ALA A 485 19.67 -2.12 36.84
C ALA A 485 19.35 -2.31 35.34
N SER A 486 20.37 -2.63 34.54
CA SER A 486 20.40 -2.55 33.06
C SER A 486 19.51 -3.56 32.30
N THR A 487 18.39 -3.97 32.89
CA THR A 487 17.37 -4.82 32.27
C THR A 487 16.01 -4.46 32.90
N ALA A 488 15.41 -3.40 32.34
CA ALA A 488 13.96 -3.20 32.18
C ALA A 488 13.01 -3.32 33.39
N HIS A 489 13.47 -3.17 34.65
CA HIS A 489 12.55 -3.14 35.80
C HIS A 489 12.17 -1.72 36.19
N LYS A 490 10.93 -1.26 35.96
CA LYS A 490 10.41 0.00 36.50
C LYS A 490 9.91 -0.19 37.95
N ARG A 491 10.00 0.85 38.79
CA ARG A 491 9.73 0.75 40.23
C ARG A 491 8.80 1.84 40.74
N ILE A 492 7.91 1.46 41.65
CA ILE A 492 7.12 2.38 42.47
C ILE A 492 7.55 2.23 43.93
N LYS A 493 7.99 3.32 44.56
CA LYS A 493 8.31 3.37 46.00
C LYS A 493 8.29 4.81 46.51
N ILE A 494 7.93 4.98 47.77
CA ILE A 494 7.87 6.31 48.43
C ILE A 494 8.94 6.53 49.52
N PHE A 495 9.76 5.52 49.82
CA PHE A 495 10.92 5.62 50.73
C PHE A 495 12.18 5.04 50.07
N GLY A 496 13.34 5.59 50.43
CA GLY A 496 14.66 5.16 49.91
C GLY A 496 15.58 6.35 49.70
N THR A 497 16.67 6.17 48.93
CA THR A 497 17.54 7.29 48.54
C THR A 497 16.75 8.34 47.75
N PRO A 498 16.97 9.66 47.98
CA PRO A 498 16.20 10.75 47.37
C PRO A 498 16.11 10.67 45.85
N THR A 499 17.20 10.34 45.17
CA THR A 499 17.29 10.21 43.69
C THR A 499 16.64 8.93 43.14
N SER A 500 15.73 8.30 43.89
CA SER A 500 15.19 7.00 43.50
C SER A 500 13.75 6.76 43.89
N ASN A 501 13.04 7.64 44.60
CA ASN A 501 11.65 7.37 45.00
C ASN A 501 10.65 8.42 44.45
N ASP A 502 9.41 8.00 44.23
CA ASP A 502 8.33 8.80 43.63
C ASP A 502 7.98 10.03 44.47
N LEU A 503 7.95 9.89 45.80
CA LEU A 503 7.62 11.00 46.70
C LEU A 503 8.66 12.13 46.60
N THR A 504 9.94 11.80 46.48
CA THR A 504 10.99 12.82 46.36
C THR A 504 10.89 13.54 45.02
N ALA A 505 10.63 12.84 43.92
CA ALA A 505 10.43 13.48 42.61
C ALA A 505 9.25 14.46 42.64
N ILE A 506 8.10 14.03 43.18
CA ILE A 506 6.92 14.90 43.35
C ILE A 506 7.28 16.13 44.23
N LEU A 507 8.00 15.93 45.33
CA LEU A 507 8.42 17.03 46.20
C LEU A 507 9.42 17.98 45.53
N GLU A 508 10.29 17.51 44.64
CA GLU A 508 11.23 18.35 43.91
C GLU A 508 10.50 19.37 43.02
N VAL A 509 9.45 18.94 42.29
CA VAL A 509 8.58 19.84 41.52
C VAL A 509 7.92 20.89 42.43
N LEU A 510 7.54 20.49 43.65
CA LEU A 510 6.94 21.38 44.65
C LEU A 510 7.96 22.22 45.43
N ASN A 511 9.25 22.22 45.06
CA ASN A 511 10.34 22.86 45.82
C ASN A 511 10.39 22.44 47.30
N PHE A 512 10.00 21.20 47.58
CA PHE A 512 9.83 20.61 48.91
C PHE A 512 8.81 21.33 49.82
N ASP A 513 7.98 22.23 49.26
CA ASP A 513 6.86 22.83 49.97
C ASP A 513 5.64 21.92 49.84
N THR A 514 5.36 21.16 50.89
CA THR A 514 4.22 20.25 50.93
C THR A 514 2.86 20.93 50.75
N GLY A 515 2.75 22.25 50.96
CA GLY A 515 1.53 23.03 50.73
C GLY A 515 1.43 23.66 49.34
N ALA A 516 2.48 23.56 48.52
CA ALA A 516 2.49 24.09 47.17
C ALA A 516 1.61 23.25 46.23
N ILE A 517 1.13 23.92 45.18
CA ILE A 517 0.47 23.30 44.04
C ILE A 517 1.15 23.89 42.81
N GLU A 518 1.81 23.04 42.03
CA GLU A 518 2.27 23.44 40.71
C GLU A 518 1.10 23.30 39.72
N ASN A 519 0.85 24.29 38.87
CA ASN A 519 -0.30 24.30 37.96
C ASN A 519 0.17 24.44 36.52
N ASP A 520 -0.64 23.88 35.62
CA ASP A 520 -0.51 24.00 34.16
C ASP A 520 0.83 23.45 33.67
N VAL A 521 1.17 22.27 34.19
CA VAL A 521 2.40 21.53 33.89
C VAL A 521 2.11 20.20 33.21
N TYR A 522 3.03 19.80 32.33
CA TYR A 522 3.10 18.47 31.74
C TYR A 522 4.42 17.84 32.20
N VAL A 523 4.37 17.16 33.33
CA VAL A 523 5.56 16.55 33.96
C VAL A 523 5.24 15.12 34.43
N PRO A 524 6.21 14.21 34.49
CA PRO A 524 6.00 12.85 34.98
C PRO A 524 5.41 12.78 36.40
N GLU A 525 5.62 13.80 37.23
CA GLU A 525 5.14 13.87 38.61
C GLU A 525 3.64 14.19 38.75
N ASP A 526 2.98 14.65 37.68
CA ASP A 526 1.52 14.76 37.63
C ASP A 526 0.93 13.36 37.37
N ILE A 527 0.85 12.57 38.44
CA ILE A 527 0.36 11.19 38.42
C ILE A 527 -1.14 11.16 38.11
N THR A 528 -1.88 12.17 38.58
CA THR A 528 -3.32 12.25 38.33
C THR A 528 -3.64 12.67 36.90
N MET A 529 -2.71 13.34 36.21
CA MET A 529 -2.86 13.86 34.85
C MET A 529 -3.94 14.95 34.77
N ASP A 530 -3.99 15.81 35.80
CA ASP A 530 -4.91 16.95 35.84
C ASP A 530 -4.27 18.30 35.50
N GLY A 531 -2.99 18.27 35.09
CA GLY A 531 -2.14 19.43 34.84
C GLY A 531 -1.78 20.15 36.14
N ARG A 532 -1.73 19.45 37.28
CA ARG A 532 -1.29 19.99 38.57
C ARG A 532 -0.53 18.93 39.35
N VAL A 533 0.51 19.35 40.04
CA VAL A 533 1.23 18.50 41.00
C VAL A 533 0.88 18.96 42.40
N LYS A 534 0.41 18.04 43.26
CA LYS A 534 0.18 18.29 44.70
C LYS A 534 0.09 17.00 45.53
N ILE A 535 0.41 17.11 46.82
CA ILE A 535 0.40 15.98 47.76
C ILE A 535 -0.67 16.06 48.86
N PHE A 536 -1.52 17.10 48.83
CA PHE A 536 -2.69 17.23 49.71
C PHE A 536 -3.94 17.59 48.90
N GLY A 537 -5.11 17.21 49.42
CA GLY A 537 -6.40 17.45 48.77
C GLY A 537 -7.27 16.19 48.77
N THR A 538 -8.30 16.17 47.93
CA THR A 538 -9.10 14.95 47.72
C THR A 538 -8.24 13.86 47.07
N PRO A 539 -8.47 12.57 47.39
CA PRO A 539 -7.72 11.45 46.80
C PRO A 539 -7.66 11.52 45.27
N THR A 540 -8.77 11.91 44.64
CA THR A 540 -8.93 11.99 43.18
C THR A 540 -8.11 13.06 42.47
N THR A 541 -7.47 13.96 43.22
CA THR A 541 -6.63 15.02 42.66
C THR A 541 -5.26 15.05 43.33
N ASN A 542 -4.93 14.06 44.17
CA ASN A 542 -3.69 14.04 44.95
C ASN A 542 -2.74 12.99 44.38
N ASP A 543 -1.63 13.44 43.79
CA ASP A 543 -0.65 12.58 43.12
C ASP A 543 -0.04 11.55 44.06
N LEU A 544 0.31 11.96 45.28
CA LEU A 544 0.85 11.04 46.29
C LEU A 544 -0.19 9.98 46.68
N THR A 545 -1.47 10.31 46.68
CA THR A 545 -2.52 9.33 47.01
C THR A 545 -2.62 8.24 45.95
N ARG A 546 -2.47 8.58 44.66
CA ARG A 546 -2.42 7.60 43.56
C ARG A 546 -1.23 6.64 43.70
N VAL A 547 -0.05 7.17 44.00
CA VAL A 547 1.15 6.35 44.26
C VAL A 547 0.94 5.44 45.47
N LEU A 548 0.32 5.94 46.55
CA LEU A 548 0.00 5.14 47.72
C LEU A 548 -1.02 4.04 47.44
N GLU A 549 -2.04 4.32 46.63
CA GLU A 549 -3.04 3.33 46.19
C GLU A 549 -2.39 2.19 45.42
N ALA A 550 -1.46 2.49 44.51
CA ALA A 550 -0.65 1.48 43.82
C ALA A 550 0.09 0.57 44.82
N LEU A 551 0.60 1.14 45.92
CA LEU A 551 1.28 0.41 46.99
C LEU A 551 0.34 -0.22 48.04
N GLY A 552 -0.98 -0.20 47.83
CA GLY A 552 -1.96 -0.72 48.80
C GLY A 552 -1.93 0.03 50.14
N PHE A 553 -1.50 1.29 50.13
CA PHE A 553 -1.23 2.14 51.30
C PHE A 553 -0.16 1.60 52.26
N ASP A 554 0.62 0.59 51.85
CA ASP A 554 1.76 0.12 52.62
C ASP A 554 3.02 0.92 52.24
N THR A 555 3.43 1.78 53.16
CA THR A 555 4.60 2.65 53.01
C THR A 555 5.92 1.89 52.99
N GLY A 556 5.95 0.64 53.43
CA GLY A 556 7.11 -0.25 53.33
C GLY A 556 7.19 -1.04 52.03
N LEU A 557 6.12 -1.03 51.22
CA LEU A 557 6.03 -1.79 49.99
C LEU A 557 6.80 -1.09 48.86
N GLN A 558 7.43 -1.90 48.01
CA GLN A 558 7.97 -1.47 46.74
C GLN A 558 7.41 -2.39 45.66
N ILE A 559 6.93 -1.79 44.57
CA ILE A 559 6.55 -2.54 43.38
C ILE A 559 7.73 -2.49 42.43
N ILE A 560 8.25 -3.66 42.07
CA ILE A 560 9.25 -3.85 41.03
C ILE A 560 8.62 -4.84 40.05
N ARG A 561 8.60 -4.50 38.76
CA ARG A 561 8.08 -5.38 37.72
C ARG A 561 9.07 -5.46 36.57
N ALA A 562 9.30 -6.68 36.11
CA ALA A 562 10.05 -6.99 34.91
C ALA A 562 9.10 -7.16 33.73
N PHE A 563 9.58 -6.82 32.54
CA PHE A 563 8.98 -7.28 31.28
C PHE A 563 9.60 -8.61 30.88
#